data_AF-A0A2L0EKZ5-F1
#
_entry.id   AF-A0A2L0EKZ5-F1
#
_cell.length_a   1.000
_cell.length_b   1.000
_cell.length_c   1.000
_cell.angle_alpha   90.00
_cell.angle_beta   90.00
_cell.angle_gamma   90.00
#
_symmetry.space_group_name_H-M   'P 1'
#
loop_
_entity.id
_entity.type
_entity.pdbx_description
1 polymer ?
#
loop_
_entity_poly.entity_id
_entity_poly.type
_entity_poly.pdbx_seq_one_letter_code
_entity_poly.pdbx_strand_id
1 'polypeptide(L)'
;MNLPAWLEVRRIVRHHATVQGGKAPASAGIVVLTALLAACGGEDGGAEDAAPGPCGGVVCAADQYCNYPPGDCGEGGVVPGNYGVCQERPTSCDTATPREVCACDGRAYTNACEAARAGVSVAGGEACAGAAPPGTFACGSYFCKADAEYCQTVEDPNAKPFRLPPRNTCEQLTVACAAEPTCDCLTAAVDPADEDAEVDCSSAPTCTRDASGHFALRCIGDLY
;
A
#
# COMPACT_ATOMS: atom_id res chain seq x y z
N MET A 1 38.34 2.38 -38.19
CA MET A 1 39.01 2.02 -36.93
C MET A 1 37.99 1.34 -36.03
N ASN A 2 37.83 0.02 -36.15
CA ASN A 2 38.39 -1.04 -35.27
C ASN A 2 37.63 -1.23 -33.95
N LEU A 3 36.64 -2.12 -34.00
CA LEU A 3 36.10 -2.91 -32.88
C LEU A 3 36.96 -4.17 -32.71
N PRO A 4 37.27 -4.64 -31.48
CA PRO A 4 37.89 -5.93 -31.30
C PRO A 4 36.86 -7.05 -31.13
N ALA A 5 37.12 -8.13 -31.85
CA ALA A 5 36.50 -9.45 -31.74
C ALA A 5 37.34 -10.34 -30.80
N TRP A 6 36.68 -11.05 -29.90
CA TRP A 6 37.04 -12.36 -29.32
C TRP A 6 36.00 -12.65 -28.22
N LEU A 7 35.60 -13.87 -27.86
CA LEU A 7 35.68 -15.21 -28.44
C LEU A 7 34.58 -16.02 -27.71
N GLU A 8 33.70 -16.67 -28.45
CA GLU A 8 32.80 -17.70 -27.94
C GLU A 8 33.61 -18.90 -27.44
N VAL A 9 33.37 -19.36 -26.20
CA VAL A 9 33.58 -20.78 -25.85
C VAL A 9 32.52 -21.23 -24.86
N ARG A 10 31.56 -22.02 -25.37
CA ARG A 10 30.71 -22.91 -24.57
C ARG A 10 31.57 -23.97 -23.88
N ARG A 11 31.34 -24.24 -22.59
CA ARG A 11 31.55 -25.58 -22.04
C ARG A 11 30.56 -25.90 -20.91
N ILE A 12 29.77 -26.92 -21.21
CA ILE A 12 28.90 -27.68 -20.32
C ILE A 12 29.76 -28.39 -19.27
N VAL A 13 29.42 -28.27 -17.99
CA VAL A 13 29.87 -29.22 -16.97
C VAL A 13 28.64 -29.73 -16.22
N ARG A 14 28.26 -30.97 -16.54
CA ARG A 14 27.38 -31.81 -15.74
C ARG A 14 28.22 -32.34 -14.57
N HIS A 15 27.85 -32.00 -13.33
CA HIS A 15 28.35 -32.74 -12.17
C HIS A 15 27.37 -33.85 -11.81
N HIS A 16 27.88 -35.07 -11.97
CA HIS A 16 27.24 -36.33 -11.65
C HIS A 16 27.08 -36.49 -10.14
N ALA A 17 25.87 -36.88 -9.74
CA ALA A 17 25.58 -37.42 -8.42
C ALA A 17 26.33 -38.75 -8.22
N THR A 18 27.10 -38.85 -7.14
CA THR A 18 27.65 -40.12 -6.65
C THR A 18 26.87 -40.54 -5.40
N VAL A 19 25.98 -41.52 -5.60
CA VAL A 19 25.44 -42.38 -4.54
C VAL A 19 26.55 -43.36 -4.14
N GLN A 20 26.97 -43.35 -2.89
CA GLN A 20 27.78 -44.44 -2.33
C GLN A 20 27.01 -45.16 -1.24
N GLY A 21 26.75 -46.44 -1.54
CA GLY A 21 26.15 -47.42 -0.66
C GLY A 21 27.13 -47.97 0.36
N GLY A 22 26.54 -48.66 1.34
CA GLY A 22 27.15 -49.02 2.61
C GLY A 22 28.24 -50.09 2.58
N LYS A 23 28.83 -50.26 3.77
CA LYS A 23 29.30 -51.55 4.30
C LYS A 23 29.56 -51.41 5.81
N ALA A 24 28.84 -52.20 6.60
CA ALA A 24 29.19 -52.52 7.98
C ALA A 24 30.42 -53.43 8.01
N PRO A 25 31.18 -53.42 9.12
CA PRO A 25 31.43 -54.68 9.79
C PRO A 25 31.23 -54.62 11.31
N ALA A 26 30.77 -55.75 11.84
CA ALA A 26 30.67 -56.03 13.26
C ALA A 26 32.04 -56.36 13.86
N SER A 27 32.31 -55.85 15.06
CA SER A 27 33.22 -56.50 16.02
C SER A 27 32.94 -55.97 17.43
N ALA A 28 32.73 -56.93 18.33
CA ALA A 28 32.39 -56.78 19.72
C ALA A 28 33.48 -56.05 20.53
N GLY A 29 33.05 -55.23 21.49
CA GLY A 29 33.92 -54.59 22.48
C GLY A 29 33.08 -53.79 23.45
N ILE A 30 32.67 -54.43 24.54
CA ILE A 30 31.99 -53.80 25.69
C ILE A 30 33.01 -52.89 26.37
N VAL A 31 32.79 -51.58 26.32
CA VAL A 31 33.33 -50.63 27.30
C VAL A 31 32.16 -49.81 27.82
N VAL A 32 31.77 -50.11 29.04
CA VAL A 32 30.84 -49.33 29.83
C VAL A 32 31.53 -48.00 30.15
N LEU A 33 31.10 -46.93 29.47
CA LEU A 33 31.37 -45.56 29.89
C LEU A 33 30.02 -44.90 30.19
N THR A 34 29.71 -44.77 31.47
CA THR A 34 28.56 -44.03 31.97
C THR A 34 28.70 -42.56 31.63
N ALA A 35 28.12 -42.12 30.51
CA ALA A 35 27.94 -40.72 30.18
C ALA A 35 26.61 -40.24 30.80
N LEU A 36 26.71 -39.51 31.92
CA LEU A 36 25.65 -38.67 32.44
C LEU A 36 25.41 -37.51 31.45
N LEU A 37 24.42 -37.65 30.57
CA LEU A 37 23.82 -36.54 29.84
C LEU A 37 22.30 -36.67 29.97
N ALA A 38 21.79 -36.22 31.11
CA ALA A 38 20.37 -36.01 31.32
C ALA A 38 20.01 -34.58 30.89
N ALA A 39 19.39 -34.51 29.71
CA ALA A 39 18.35 -33.55 29.30
C ALA A 39 18.66 -32.04 29.44
N CYS A 40 19.25 -31.46 28.39
CA CYS A 40 18.70 -30.20 27.88
C CYS A 40 17.56 -30.59 26.93
N GLY A 41 16.33 -30.61 27.44
CA GLY A 41 15.14 -30.60 26.59
C GLY A 41 15.00 -29.21 26.01
N GLY A 42 15.74 -28.92 24.95
CA GLY A 42 15.38 -27.85 24.03
C GLY A 42 14.31 -28.40 23.12
N GLU A 43 13.08 -27.92 23.27
CA GLU A 43 12.06 -28.10 22.25
C GLU A 43 12.54 -27.34 21.00
N ASP A 44 13.24 -28.06 20.13
CA ASP A 44 13.56 -27.65 18.77
C ASP A 44 12.24 -27.55 18.00
N GLY A 45 11.50 -26.46 18.23
CA GLY A 45 10.46 -26.00 17.34
C GLY A 45 11.12 -25.51 16.06
N GLY A 46 11.36 -26.44 15.13
CA GLY A 46 11.79 -26.11 13.79
C GLY A 46 10.80 -25.12 13.17
N ALA A 47 11.21 -23.87 13.08
CA ALA A 47 10.61 -22.92 12.16
C ALA A 47 11.00 -23.40 10.76
N GLU A 48 10.19 -24.31 10.21
CA GLU A 48 10.12 -24.53 8.77
C GLU A 48 9.94 -23.15 8.13
N ASP A 49 10.70 -22.84 7.07
CA ASP A 49 10.70 -21.59 6.33
C ASP A 49 9.30 -21.23 5.82
N ALA A 50 8.45 -20.71 6.71
CA ALA A 50 7.13 -20.23 6.38
C ALA A 50 7.33 -19.04 5.44
N ALA A 51 6.72 -19.14 4.25
CA ALA A 51 6.74 -18.02 3.33
C ALA A 51 6.29 -16.75 4.06
N PRO A 52 6.99 -15.62 3.87
CA PRO A 52 6.63 -14.37 4.53
C PRO A 52 5.15 -14.06 4.26
N GLY A 53 4.43 -13.73 5.32
CA GLY A 53 2.99 -13.45 5.24
C GLY A 53 2.67 -12.20 4.40
N PRO A 54 1.40 -12.03 3.98
CA PRO A 54 0.99 -11.00 3.03
C PRO A 54 1.05 -9.57 3.61
N CYS A 55 1.17 -9.42 4.92
CA CYS A 55 1.18 -8.14 5.61
C CYS A 55 2.60 -7.77 6.04
N GLY A 56 3.41 -7.25 5.11
CA GLY A 56 4.80 -6.90 5.44
C GLY A 56 5.65 -8.09 5.92
N GLY A 57 5.32 -9.31 5.50
CA GLY A 57 6.00 -10.53 5.91
C GLY A 57 5.37 -11.28 7.08
N VAL A 58 4.26 -10.79 7.63
CA VAL A 58 3.51 -11.48 8.69
C VAL A 58 2.07 -11.80 8.27
N VAL A 59 1.45 -12.76 8.97
CA VAL A 59 0.02 -13.03 8.91
C VAL A 59 -0.61 -12.41 10.15
N CYS A 60 -1.59 -11.53 9.97
CA CYS A 60 -2.26 -10.87 11.08
C CYS A 60 -3.13 -11.85 11.89
N ALA A 61 -3.37 -11.53 13.17
CA ALA A 61 -4.30 -12.29 13.99
C ALA A 61 -5.74 -12.20 13.45
N ALA A 62 -6.63 -13.10 13.90
CA ALA A 62 -7.99 -13.20 13.37
C ALA A 62 -8.88 -11.97 13.65
N ASP A 63 -8.56 -11.22 14.71
CA ASP A 63 -9.18 -9.96 15.12
C ASP A 63 -8.45 -8.72 14.56
N GLN A 64 -7.45 -8.93 13.70
CA GLN A 64 -6.69 -7.88 13.04
C GLN A 64 -6.92 -7.91 11.53
N TYR A 65 -6.54 -6.81 10.88
CA TYR A 65 -6.49 -6.71 9.43
C TYR A 65 -5.15 -6.12 9.01
N CYS A 66 -4.76 -6.41 7.77
CA CYS A 66 -3.58 -5.77 7.21
C CYS A 66 -3.94 -4.39 6.68
N ASN A 67 -3.44 -3.34 7.34
CA ASN A 67 -3.56 -1.97 6.87
C ASN A 67 -2.37 -1.64 5.97
N TYR A 68 -2.64 -1.44 4.68
CA TYR A 68 -1.63 -1.00 3.71
C TYR A 68 -1.67 0.53 3.57
N PRO A 69 -0.57 1.16 3.12
CA PRO A 69 -0.62 2.56 2.70
C PRO A 69 -1.80 2.79 1.73
N PRO A 70 -2.54 3.91 1.84
CA PRO A 70 -3.70 4.15 1.00
C PRO A 70 -3.37 4.05 -0.49
N GLY A 71 -4.13 3.26 -1.24
CA GLY A 71 -3.85 3.02 -2.65
C GLY A 71 -3.03 1.75 -2.93
N ASP A 72 -2.27 1.26 -1.94
CA ASP A 72 -1.57 -0.01 -2.02
C ASP A 72 -2.48 -1.13 -1.51
N CYS A 73 -2.77 -2.13 -2.35
CA CYS A 73 -3.57 -3.30 -1.97
C CYS A 73 -2.71 -4.54 -1.73
N GLY A 74 -1.51 -4.33 -1.18
CA GLY A 74 -0.49 -5.38 -1.03
C GLY A 74 0.14 -5.82 -2.35
N GLU A 75 -0.13 -5.12 -3.45
CA GLU A 75 0.50 -5.38 -4.75
C GLU A 75 1.99 -4.99 -4.70
N GLY A 76 2.87 -5.98 -4.92
CA GLY A 76 4.33 -5.81 -4.86
C GLY A 76 5.04 -6.66 -3.81
N GLY A 77 4.31 -7.31 -2.89
CA GLY A 77 4.92 -8.09 -1.81
C GLY A 77 5.76 -7.24 -0.85
N VAL A 78 6.69 -7.86 -0.11
CA VAL A 78 7.63 -7.15 0.77
C VAL A 78 8.66 -6.40 -0.08
N VAL A 79 8.30 -5.21 -0.58
CA VAL A 79 9.27 -4.25 -1.11
C VAL A 79 9.61 -3.23 -0.02
N PRO A 80 10.84 -2.67 0.02
CA PRO A 80 11.15 -1.54 0.89
C PRO A 80 10.14 -0.41 0.64
N GLY A 81 9.33 -0.10 1.65
CA GLY A 81 8.26 0.92 1.58
C GLY A 81 6.83 0.40 1.45
N ASN A 82 6.59 -0.86 1.07
CA ASN A 82 5.26 -1.50 1.09
C ASN A 82 5.22 -2.53 2.22
N TYR A 83 5.01 -2.04 3.43
CA TYR A 83 4.82 -2.88 4.61
C TYR A 83 3.41 -2.62 5.12
N GLY A 84 2.50 -3.52 4.78
CA GLY A 84 1.23 -3.56 5.51
C GLY A 84 1.51 -3.76 6.99
N VAL A 85 0.74 -3.10 7.84
CA VAL A 85 0.84 -3.20 9.30
C VAL A 85 -0.43 -3.85 9.82
N CYS A 86 -0.29 -4.89 10.64
CA CYS A 86 -1.44 -5.48 11.31
C CYS A 86 -2.04 -4.48 12.31
N GLN A 87 -3.31 -4.14 12.11
CA GLN A 87 -4.08 -3.27 13.00
C GLN A 87 -5.31 -4.00 13.51
N GLU A 88 -5.75 -3.66 14.72
CA GLU A 88 -6.97 -4.22 15.29
C GLU A 88 -8.20 -3.82 14.47
N ARG A 89 -9.14 -4.75 14.32
CA ARG A 89 -10.41 -4.47 13.66
C ARG A 89 -11.31 -3.67 14.61
N PRO A 90 -11.81 -2.49 14.20
CA PRO A 90 -12.74 -1.73 15.03
C PRO A 90 -14.00 -2.53 15.37
N THR A 91 -14.46 -2.44 16.62
CA THR A 91 -15.71 -3.09 17.05
C THR A 91 -16.95 -2.25 16.74
N SER A 92 -16.77 -0.94 16.58
CA SER A 92 -17.82 0.02 16.22
C SER A 92 -17.23 1.14 15.36
N CYS A 93 -18.04 1.71 14.47
CA CYS A 93 -17.67 2.85 13.64
C CYS A 93 -18.69 3.97 13.81
N ASP A 94 -18.22 5.21 13.72
CA ASP A 94 -19.12 6.36 13.64
C ASP A 94 -19.82 6.36 12.27
N THR A 95 -21.12 6.61 12.29
CA THR A 95 -22.00 6.67 11.11
C THR A 95 -22.66 8.04 10.94
N ALA A 96 -22.34 9.02 11.80
CA ALA A 96 -22.93 10.35 11.74
C ALA A 96 -22.46 11.16 10.52
N THR A 97 -21.19 11.00 10.14
CA THR A 97 -20.58 11.70 8.99
C THR A 97 -19.82 10.71 8.10
N PRO A 98 -20.54 9.83 7.37
CA PRO A 98 -19.90 8.80 6.57
C PRO A 98 -19.19 9.42 5.37
N ARG A 99 -18.01 8.88 5.06
CA ARG A 99 -17.21 9.24 3.90
C ARG A 99 -16.90 8.00 3.11
N GLU A 100 -17.61 7.77 2.02
CA GLU A 100 -17.49 6.55 1.24
C GLU A 100 -16.06 6.36 0.70
N VAL A 101 -15.58 5.12 0.78
CA VAL A 101 -14.24 4.72 0.35
C VAL A 101 -14.28 3.51 -0.55
N CYS A 102 -13.33 3.43 -1.47
CA CYS A 102 -13.02 2.19 -2.19
C CYS A 102 -12.04 1.34 -1.40
N ALA A 103 -12.32 0.05 -1.21
CA ALA A 103 -11.45 -0.89 -0.52
C ALA A 103 -10.79 -1.90 -1.47
N CYS A 104 -9.75 -2.59 -0.99
CA CYS A 104 -8.92 -3.50 -1.78
C CYS A 104 -9.62 -4.77 -2.25
N ASP A 105 -10.81 -5.06 -1.74
CA ASP A 105 -11.69 -6.12 -2.24
C ASP A 105 -12.56 -5.65 -3.44
N GLY A 106 -12.33 -4.43 -3.93
CA GLY A 106 -13.07 -3.83 -5.03
C GLY A 106 -14.47 -3.33 -4.65
N ARG A 107 -14.78 -3.24 -3.35
CA ARG A 107 -16.10 -2.80 -2.85
C ARG A 107 -16.02 -1.40 -2.26
N ALA A 108 -17.10 -0.63 -2.46
CA ALA A 108 -17.30 0.62 -1.75
C ALA A 108 -17.84 0.36 -0.33
N TYR A 109 -17.23 0.99 0.65
CA TYR A 109 -17.66 0.98 2.05
C TYR A 109 -18.15 2.36 2.46
N THR A 110 -19.13 2.42 3.36
CA THR A 110 -19.73 3.68 3.85
C THR A 110 -18.70 4.61 4.50
N ASN A 111 -17.65 4.05 5.12
CA ASN A 111 -16.45 4.78 5.53
C ASN A 111 -15.23 3.86 5.70
N ALA A 112 -14.05 4.45 5.91
CA ALA A 112 -12.79 3.71 6.12
C ALA A 112 -12.83 2.80 7.35
N CYS A 113 -13.53 3.19 8.42
CA CYS A 113 -13.69 2.34 9.59
C CYS A 113 -14.52 1.09 9.27
N GLU A 114 -15.57 1.20 8.46
CA GLU A 114 -16.38 0.07 8.01
C GLU A 114 -15.55 -0.93 7.19
N ALA A 115 -14.65 -0.43 6.33
CA ALA A 115 -13.69 -1.28 5.60
C ALA A 115 -12.74 -2.00 6.56
N ALA A 116 -12.14 -1.26 7.51
CA ALA A 116 -11.26 -1.82 8.54
C ALA A 116 -11.98 -2.87 9.42
N ARG A 117 -13.23 -2.61 9.79
CA ARG A 117 -14.07 -3.55 10.55
C ARG A 117 -14.35 -4.82 9.75
N ALA A 118 -14.54 -4.71 8.43
CA ALA A 118 -14.64 -5.86 7.53
C ALA A 118 -13.31 -6.58 7.30
N GLY A 119 -12.19 -6.00 7.76
CA GLY A 119 -10.86 -6.57 7.65
C GLY A 119 -10.15 -6.27 6.33
N VAL A 120 -10.54 -5.19 5.65
CA VAL A 120 -10.05 -4.83 4.31
C VAL A 120 -9.40 -3.45 4.35
N SER A 121 -8.21 -3.31 3.76
CA SER A 121 -7.56 -2.02 3.59
C SER A 121 -8.25 -1.15 2.54
N VAL A 122 -8.08 0.15 2.65
CA VAL A 122 -8.57 1.13 1.68
C VAL A 122 -7.68 1.14 0.44
N ALA A 123 -8.30 1.07 -0.75
CA ALA A 123 -7.65 1.04 -2.06
C ALA A 123 -7.61 2.42 -2.72
N GLY A 124 -7.04 2.52 -3.92
CA GLY A 124 -7.31 3.66 -4.81
C GLY A 124 -8.70 3.55 -5.42
N GLY A 125 -9.37 4.67 -5.67
CA GLY A 125 -10.76 4.71 -6.16
C GLY A 125 -10.98 4.04 -7.52
N GLU A 126 -9.92 3.96 -8.34
CA GLU A 126 -9.93 3.23 -9.61
C GLU A 126 -10.14 1.71 -9.41
N ALA A 127 -9.77 1.15 -8.25
CA ALA A 127 -9.91 -0.27 -7.95
C ALA A 127 -11.37 -0.73 -7.89
N CYS A 128 -12.30 0.20 -7.64
CA CYS A 128 -13.73 -0.10 -7.59
C CYS A 128 -14.41 -0.05 -8.97
N ALA A 129 -13.65 0.07 -10.07
CA ALA A 129 -14.15 -0.01 -11.44
C ALA A 129 -15.40 0.84 -11.74
N GLY A 130 -15.52 2.01 -11.11
CA GLY A 130 -16.67 2.89 -11.29
C GLY A 130 -17.89 2.56 -10.41
N ALA A 131 -17.77 1.71 -9.39
CA ALA A 131 -18.78 1.53 -8.33
C ALA A 131 -18.91 2.76 -7.41
N ALA A 132 -18.56 3.94 -7.91
CA ALA A 132 -18.80 5.20 -7.24
C ALA A 132 -20.30 5.35 -6.96
N PRO A 133 -20.68 5.69 -5.74
CA PRO A 133 -22.05 6.03 -5.40
C PRO A 133 -22.64 7.08 -6.35
N PRO A 134 -23.94 7.02 -6.69
CA PRO A 134 -24.54 8.00 -7.60
C PRO A 134 -24.34 9.44 -7.13
N GLY A 135 -23.95 10.33 -8.04
CA GLY A 135 -23.67 11.73 -7.72
C GLY A 135 -22.27 11.97 -7.12
N THR A 136 -21.39 10.97 -7.16
CA THR A 136 -20.00 11.09 -6.70
C THR A 136 -18.99 10.74 -7.79
N PHE A 137 -17.74 11.17 -7.62
CA PHE A 137 -16.60 10.84 -8.48
C PHE A 137 -15.36 10.52 -7.64
N ALA A 138 -14.44 9.72 -8.18
CA ALA A 138 -13.27 9.26 -7.43
C ALA A 138 -12.25 10.39 -7.15
N CYS A 139 -11.67 10.37 -5.95
CA CYS A 139 -10.58 11.23 -5.50
C CYS A 139 -9.63 10.44 -4.61
N GLY A 140 -8.57 9.88 -5.21
CA GLY A 140 -7.81 8.82 -4.56
C GLY A 140 -8.76 7.71 -4.12
N SER A 141 -8.71 7.33 -2.84
CA SER A 141 -9.58 6.31 -2.23
C SER A 141 -11.02 6.73 -1.94
N TYR A 142 -11.31 8.03 -1.98
CA TYR A 142 -12.59 8.62 -1.58
C TYR A 142 -13.47 8.95 -2.79
N PHE A 143 -14.74 9.31 -2.55
CA PHE A 143 -15.70 9.67 -3.60
C PHE A 143 -16.28 11.07 -3.41
N CYS A 144 -15.72 12.12 -4.01
CA CYS A 144 -16.21 13.50 -3.85
C CYS A 144 -17.62 13.69 -4.45
N LYS A 145 -18.42 14.57 -3.87
CA LYS A 145 -19.75 14.93 -4.41
C LYS A 145 -19.60 15.77 -5.67
N ALA A 146 -20.19 15.31 -6.77
CA ALA A 146 -20.01 15.92 -8.09
C ALA A 146 -20.58 17.35 -8.22
N ASP A 147 -21.54 17.72 -7.39
CA ASP A 147 -22.25 19.01 -7.42
C ASP A 147 -21.73 20.04 -6.40
N ALA A 148 -20.89 19.62 -5.46
CA ALA A 148 -20.46 20.45 -4.34
C ALA A 148 -18.94 20.46 -4.10
N GLU A 149 -18.19 19.52 -4.67
CA GLU A 149 -16.79 19.30 -4.31
C GLU A 149 -15.88 19.16 -5.54
N TYR A 150 -14.59 19.45 -5.35
CA TYR A 150 -13.51 19.10 -6.26
C TYR A 150 -12.48 18.20 -5.57
N CYS A 151 -11.74 17.41 -6.34
CA CYS A 151 -10.66 16.59 -5.78
C CYS A 151 -9.38 17.42 -5.70
N GLN A 152 -8.82 17.56 -4.51
CA GLN A 152 -7.49 18.12 -4.30
C GLN A 152 -6.50 16.99 -4.03
N THR A 153 -5.44 16.92 -4.84
CA THR A 153 -4.33 16.00 -4.67
C THR A 153 -3.06 16.78 -4.35
N VAL A 154 -2.51 16.54 -3.16
CA VAL A 154 -1.26 17.15 -2.71
C VAL A 154 -0.16 16.10 -2.76
N GLU A 155 0.88 16.38 -3.55
CA GLU A 155 2.07 15.54 -3.69
C GLU A 155 3.19 16.09 -2.80
N ASP A 156 3.76 15.24 -1.94
CA ASP A 156 4.95 15.63 -1.16
C ASP A 156 6.19 15.64 -2.08
N PRO A 157 7.00 16.73 -2.08
CA PRO A 157 8.19 16.79 -2.93
C PRO A 157 9.23 15.72 -2.58
N ASN A 158 9.21 15.22 -1.34
CA ASN A 158 10.04 14.15 -0.81
C ASN A 158 9.36 12.77 -0.91
N ALA A 159 8.18 12.63 -1.51
CA ALA A 159 7.50 11.34 -1.66
C ALA A 159 8.26 10.35 -2.54
N LYS A 160 8.96 10.80 -3.60
CA LYS A 160 9.63 9.91 -4.57
C LYS A 160 10.66 8.95 -3.96
N PRO A 161 11.56 9.37 -3.05
CA PRO A 161 12.46 8.44 -2.37
C PRO A 161 11.75 7.44 -1.46
N PHE A 162 10.60 7.78 -0.89
CA PHE A 162 9.87 6.95 0.08
C PHE A 162 8.62 6.25 -0.48
N ARG A 163 8.28 6.49 -1.75
CA ARG A 163 7.02 6.10 -2.41
C ARG A 163 5.77 6.42 -1.57
N LEU A 164 5.75 7.58 -0.93
CA LEU A 164 4.57 7.99 -0.17
C LEU A 164 3.42 8.34 -1.14
N PRO A 165 2.20 7.84 -0.91
CA PRO A 165 1.06 8.21 -1.73
C PRO A 165 0.73 9.70 -1.52
N PRO A 166 0.17 10.36 -2.54
CA PRO A 166 -0.31 11.73 -2.37
C PRO A 166 -1.52 11.74 -1.42
N ARG A 167 -1.73 12.88 -0.75
CA ARG A 167 -2.97 13.12 -0.01
C ARG A 167 -4.05 13.52 -1.00
N ASN A 168 -5.21 12.87 -0.90
CA ASN A 168 -6.38 13.19 -1.69
C ASN A 168 -7.49 13.63 -0.74
N THR A 169 -7.98 14.84 -0.94
CA THR A 169 -9.02 15.46 -0.12
C THR A 169 -10.13 15.96 -1.03
N CYS A 170 -11.38 15.85 -0.57
CA CYS A 170 -12.51 16.43 -1.27
C CYS A 170 -12.82 17.79 -0.68
N GLU A 171 -12.52 18.81 -1.45
CA GLU A 171 -12.67 20.19 -1.04
C GLU A 171 -13.99 20.76 -1.53
N GLN A 172 -14.60 21.62 -0.72
CA GLN A 172 -15.86 22.26 -1.08
C GLN A 172 -15.63 23.31 -2.17
N LEU A 173 -16.53 23.37 -3.14
CA LEU A 173 -16.66 24.52 -4.02
C LEU A 173 -17.08 25.72 -3.14
N THR A 174 -16.16 26.65 -2.91
CA THR A 174 -16.45 27.87 -2.14
C THR A 174 -17.62 28.63 -2.79
N VAL A 175 -18.35 29.42 -2.00
CA VAL A 175 -19.47 30.24 -2.54
C VAL A 175 -19.05 31.14 -3.70
N ALA A 176 -17.77 31.52 -3.76
CA ALA A 176 -17.20 32.31 -4.85
C ALA A 176 -17.16 31.52 -6.18
N CYS A 177 -16.83 30.23 -6.13
CA CYS A 177 -16.73 29.38 -7.33
C CYS A 177 -17.98 28.51 -7.58
N ALA A 178 -18.90 28.39 -6.62
CA ALA A 178 -20.04 27.49 -6.71
C ALA A 178 -21.03 27.84 -7.84
N ALA A 179 -21.18 29.13 -8.19
CA ALA A 179 -22.12 29.56 -9.22
C ALA A 179 -21.64 29.24 -10.64
N GLU A 180 -20.33 29.41 -10.90
CA GLU A 180 -19.68 29.12 -12.18
C GLU A 180 -18.31 28.49 -11.91
N PRO A 181 -18.25 27.18 -11.61
CA PRO A 181 -17.00 26.53 -11.29
C PRO A 181 -16.15 26.43 -12.57
N THR A 182 -14.97 27.04 -12.51
CA THR A 182 -13.95 27.01 -13.57
C THR A 182 -12.59 26.72 -12.96
N CYS A 183 -11.67 26.16 -13.75
CA CYS A 183 -10.33 25.92 -13.26
C CYS A 183 -9.63 27.21 -12.81
N ASP A 184 -9.84 28.31 -13.53
CA ASP A 184 -9.27 29.61 -13.17
C ASP A 184 -9.75 30.07 -11.78
N CYS A 185 -11.05 29.90 -11.48
CA CYS A 185 -11.61 30.20 -10.16
C CYS A 185 -10.99 29.33 -9.06
N LEU A 186 -10.93 28.01 -9.30
CA LEU A 186 -10.41 27.05 -8.30
C LEU A 186 -8.93 27.27 -8.02
N THR A 187 -8.11 27.54 -9.04
CA THR A 187 -6.68 27.81 -8.83
C THR A 187 -6.45 29.14 -8.12
N ALA A 188 -7.30 30.14 -8.33
CA ALA A 188 -7.22 31.42 -7.62
C ALA A 188 -7.69 31.30 -6.15
N ALA A 189 -8.58 30.36 -5.84
CA ALA A 189 -9.06 30.12 -4.47
C ALA A 189 -8.03 29.39 -3.58
N VAL A 190 -7.05 28.71 -4.19
CA VAL A 190 -5.99 27.94 -3.49
C VAL A 190 -4.63 28.63 -3.69
N ASP A 191 -4.63 29.97 -3.82
CA ASP A 191 -3.40 30.73 -4.11
C ASP A 191 -2.42 30.61 -2.92
N PRO A 192 -1.22 30.00 -3.11
CA PRO A 192 -0.21 29.87 -2.06
C PRO A 192 0.38 31.21 -1.58
N ALA A 193 0.06 32.32 -2.25
CA ALA A 193 0.43 33.67 -1.81
C ALA A 193 -0.53 34.26 -0.75
N ASP A 194 -1.63 33.58 -0.42
CA ASP A 194 -2.52 33.98 0.67
C ASP A 194 -1.94 33.52 2.02
N GLU A 195 -1.34 34.45 2.75
CA GLU A 195 -0.68 34.17 4.04
C GLU A 195 -1.67 33.86 5.18
N ASP A 196 -2.97 34.07 4.95
CA ASP A 196 -4.05 33.82 5.93
C ASP A 196 -4.79 32.49 5.66
N ALA A 197 -4.51 31.82 4.53
CA ALA A 197 -5.10 30.52 4.22
C ALA A 197 -4.23 29.39 4.79
N GLU A 198 -4.86 28.38 5.41
CA GLU A 198 -4.22 27.07 5.65
C GLU A 198 -4.03 26.40 4.28
N VAL A 199 -3.03 26.84 3.51
CA VAL A 199 -2.82 26.38 2.14
C VAL A 199 -2.09 25.04 2.17
N ASP A 200 -2.83 23.97 1.86
CA ASP A 200 -2.30 22.62 1.65
C ASP A 200 -1.33 22.54 0.44
N CYS A 201 -1.36 23.53 -0.45
CA CYS A 201 -0.48 23.65 -1.62
C CYS A 201 0.63 24.68 -1.37
N SER A 202 1.89 24.26 -1.45
CA SER A 202 3.06 25.16 -1.43
C SER A 202 3.53 25.58 -2.84
N SER A 203 2.99 24.95 -3.89
CA SER A 203 3.23 25.31 -5.29
C SER A 203 1.95 25.78 -5.97
N ALA A 204 2.09 26.57 -7.04
CA ALA A 204 0.97 26.91 -7.91
C ALA A 204 0.21 25.65 -8.36
N PRO A 205 -1.10 25.55 -8.08
CA PRO A 205 -1.87 24.36 -8.40
C PRO A 205 -2.17 24.25 -9.89
N THR A 206 -2.26 23.02 -10.40
CA THR A 206 -2.76 22.70 -11.74
C THR A 206 -4.17 22.16 -11.61
N CYS A 207 -5.13 22.77 -12.29
CA CYS A 207 -6.50 22.28 -12.36
C CYS A 207 -6.79 21.61 -13.71
N THR A 208 -7.57 20.54 -13.66
CA THR A 208 -8.11 19.85 -14.83
C THR A 208 -9.61 19.61 -14.63
N ARG A 209 -10.33 19.51 -15.74
CA ARG A 209 -11.74 19.12 -15.77
C ARG A 209 -11.90 17.90 -16.64
N ASP A 210 -12.47 16.83 -16.10
CA ASP A 210 -12.72 15.60 -16.87
C ASP A 210 -13.90 15.78 -17.85
N ALA A 211 -14.14 14.78 -18.70
CA ALA A 211 -15.24 14.80 -19.67
C ALA A 211 -16.63 14.78 -19.02
N SER A 212 -16.72 14.33 -17.77
CA SER A 212 -17.96 14.31 -16.96
C SER A 212 -18.19 15.66 -16.26
N GLY A 213 -17.22 16.56 -16.32
CA GLY A 213 -17.30 17.91 -15.77
C GLY A 213 -16.76 18.05 -14.35
N HIS A 214 -16.16 17.01 -13.77
CA HIS A 214 -15.57 17.04 -12.44
C HIS A 214 -14.20 17.71 -12.44
N PHE A 215 -13.88 18.41 -11.36
CA PHE A 215 -12.62 19.15 -11.21
C PHE A 215 -11.63 18.36 -10.37
N ALA A 216 -10.37 18.34 -10.82
CA ALA A 216 -9.23 17.83 -10.08
C ALA A 216 -8.13 18.89 -10.05
N LEU A 217 -7.72 19.26 -8.85
CA LEU A 217 -6.66 20.20 -8.55
C LEU A 217 -5.46 19.43 -7.99
N ARG A 218 -4.27 19.68 -8.54
CA ARG A 218 -3.03 19.01 -8.14
C ARG A 218 -1.96 20.02 -7.80
N CYS A 219 -1.24 19.80 -6.71
CA CYS A 219 -0.16 20.68 -6.29
C CYS A 219 0.89 19.91 -5.48
N ILE A 220 2.04 20.56 -5.27
CA ILE A 220 3.04 20.14 -4.30
C ILE A 220 2.76 20.85 -2.99
N GLY A 221 2.86 20.15 -1.87
CA GLY A 221 2.72 20.70 -0.53
C GLY A 221 3.52 19.91 0.50
N ASP A 222 3.86 20.57 1.60
CA ASP A 222 4.54 19.93 2.72
C ASP A 222 3.49 19.16 3.55
N LEU A 223 3.54 17.83 3.48
CA LEU A 223 2.55 16.96 4.12
C LEU A 223 2.91 16.57 5.56
N TYR A 224 4.04 17.07 6.08
CA TYR A 224 4.67 16.68 7.35
C TYR A 224 5.49 17.80 8.00
#